data_AF-A0A833H3D8-F1
#
_entry.id   AF-A0A833H3D8-F1
#
_cell.length_a   1.000
_cell.length_b   1.000
_cell.length_c   1.000
_cell.angle_alpha   90.00
_cell.angle_beta   90.00
_cell.angle_gamma   90.00
#
_symmetry.space_group_name_H-M   'P 1'
#
loop_
_entity.id
_entity.type
_entity.pdbx_description
1 polymer ?
#
loop_
_entity_poly.entity_id
_entity_poly.type
_entity_poly.pdbx_seq_one_letter_code
_entity_poly.pdbx_strand_id
1 'polypeptide(L)'
;MIYRTALSILAFSILFNACTEQDTPEKIVETRYIIAPSGLNIRSQPSASAATVVLLPYGTEVMVLGEQPEISNWQGLEGRWTEVQSGDMRGWAFGAFLAKEKPTTPDVVGIWADCSPERRAYRAITLFRGGRSQVHHAGMEDFLYGNYVQSGNTVQLFYDNAGPEVYTLQVDGELCIDESSEGMGYICLCRK
;
A
#
# COMPACT_ATOMS: atom_id res chain seq x y z
N MET A 1 -36.78 31.64 -64.01
CA MET A 1 -35.37 32.09 -63.90
C MET A 1 -35.23 33.01 -62.70
N ILE A 2 -34.71 32.45 -61.60
CA ILE A 2 -33.52 32.90 -60.86
C ILE A 2 -33.80 33.99 -59.80
N TYR A 3 -33.94 33.52 -58.55
CA TYR A 3 -33.77 34.30 -57.31
C TYR A 3 -32.27 34.58 -57.08
N ARG A 4 -31.89 35.82 -56.77
CA ARG A 4 -30.60 36.19 -56.13
C ARG A 4 -30.83 37.41 -55.23
N THR A 5 -31.11 37.19 -53.93
CA THR A 5 -30.18 37.15 -52.78
C THR A 5 -29.87 38.52 -52.16
N ALA A 6 -30.04 38.56 -50.85
CA ALA A 6 -29.96 39.66 -49.91
C ALA A 6 -28.53 40.13 -49.57
N LEU A 7 -28.42 41.30 -48.95
CA LEU A 7 -27.35 41.78 -48.04
C LEU A 7 -27.95 43.05 -47.38
N SER A 8 -28.01 43.28 -46.07
CA SER A 8 -26.92 43.22 -45.10
C SER A 8 -27.51 43.40 -43.70
N ILE A 9 -27.35 42.43 -42.79
CA ILE A 9 -27.61 42.61 -41.36
C ILE A 9 -26.25 42.55 -40.67
N LEU A 10 -25.81 43.71 -40.18
CA LEU A 10 -24.58 43.90 -39.44
C LEU A 10 -24.77 43.46 -37.98
N ALA A 11 -23.85 42.59 -37.54
CA ALA A 11 -23.25 42.49 -36.21
C ALA A 11 -24.17 42.35 -34.98
N PHE A 12 -24.12 41.17 -34.35
CA PHE A 12 -23.82 41.06 -32.92
C PHE A 12 -23.31 39.64 -32.61
N SER A 13 -22.08 39.35 -33.03
CA SER A 13 -21.36 38.12 -32.68
C SER A 13 -20.81 38.27 -31.26
N ILE A 14 -21.64 38.11 -30.23
CA ILE A 14 -21.10 37.83 -28.89
C ILE A 14 -20.81 36.34 -28.82
N LEU A 15 -19.58 35.99 -29.19
CA LEU A 15 -19.00 34.71 -28.80
C LEU A 15 -18.77 34.74 -27.29
N PHE A 16 -19.82 34.57 -26.49
CA PHE A 16 -19.67 34.06 -25.14
C PHE A 16 -19.35 32.57 -25.26
N ASN A 17 -18.13 32.26 -25.66
CA ASN A 17 -17.55 30.97 -25.40
C ASN A 17 -17.14 30.99 -23.93
N ALA A 18 -18.15 30.90 -23.05
CA ALA A 18 -17.92 30.64 -21.65
C ALA A 18 -17.42 29.20 -21.54
N CYS A 19 -16.11 29.01 -21.66
CA CYS A 19 -15.45 27.89 -21.00
C CYS A 19 -15.60 28.14 -19.50
N THR A 20 -16.75 27.75 -18.95
CA THR A 20 -16.83 27.48 -17.53
C THR A 20 -16.13 26.14 -17.33
N GLU A 21 -14.81 26.17 -17.15
CA GLU A 21 -14.14 25.09 -16.45
C GLU A 21 -14.61 25.22 -15.00
N GLN A 22 -15.70 24.50 -14.67
CA GLN A 22 -16.14 24.33 -13.31
C GLN A 22 -15.07 23.51 -12.60
N ASP A 23 -14.12 24.21 -11.99
CA ASP A 23 -13.35 23.70 -10.87
C ASP A 23 -14.34 23.45 -9.72
N THR A 24 -15.03 22.32 -9.83
CA THR A 24 -15.89 21.81 -8.79
C THR A 24 -14.94 21.31 -7.73
N PRO A 25 -15.00 21.80 -6.48
CA PRO A 25 -14.13 21.29 -5.43
C PRO A 25 -14.33 19.78 -5.38
N GLU A 26 -13.25 19.06 -5.68
CA GLU A 26 -13.25 17.62 -5.81
C GLU A 26 -13.88 17.00 -4.56
N LYS A 27 -14.86 16.12 -4.77
CA LYS A 27 -15.71 15.64 -3.68
C LYS A 27 -14.88 14.77 -2.73
N ILE A 28 -14.50 15.36 -1.61
CA ILE A 28 -13.93 14.60 -0.50
C ILE A 28 -15.03 13.73 0.09
N VAL A 29 -14.87 12.41 -0.04
CA VAL A 29 -15.83 11.43 0.45
C VAL A 29 -15.64 11.21 1.95
N GLU A 30 -14.40 10.93 2.36
CA GLU A 30 -14.02 10.74 3.77
C GLU A 30 -12.50 10.86 3.94
N THR A 31 -12.04 10.94 5.18
CA THR A 31 -10.63 10.84 5.54
C THR A 31 -10.30 9.40 5.94
N ARG A 32 -9.16 8.88 5.48
CA ARG A 32 -8.60 7.59 5.89
C ARG A 32 -7.12 7.71 6.21
N TYR A 33 -6.55 6.64 6.74
CA TYR A 33 -5.15 6.56 7.16
C TYR A 33 -4.47 5.35 6.55
N ILE A 34 -3.19 5.52 6.19
CA ILE A 34 -2.35 4.45 5.68
C ILE A 34 -2.02 3.49 6.82
N ILE A 35 -2.41 2.21 6.68
CA ILE A 35 -2.11 1.15 7.66
C ILE A 35 -1.08 0.13 7.14
N ALA A 36 -0.56 0.33 5.93
CA ALA A 36 0.56 -0.45 5.42
C ALA A 36 1.83 -0.15 6.24
N PRO A 37 2.42 -1.15 6.89
CA PRO A 37 3.56 -0.97 7.81
C PRO A 37 4.78 -0.29 7.21
N SER A 38 5.15 -0.71 6.01
CA SER A 38 6.25 -0.17 5.22
C SER A 38 5.89 1.12 4.48
N GLY A 39 4.70 1.65 4.73
CA GLY A 39 4.07 2.67 3.89
C GLY A 39 3.35 2.06 2.69
N LEU A 40 2.60 2.89 1.98
CA LEU A 40 1.80 2.48 0.82
C LEU A 40 2.24 3.23 -0.43
N ASN A 41 2.57 2.46 -1.47
CA ASN A 41 2.80 3.02 -2.80
C ASN A 41 1.49 3.58 -3.36
N ILE A 42 1.46 4.89 -3.58
CA ILE A 42 0.42 5.57 -4.33
C ILE A 42 0.79 5.50 -5.79
N ARG A 43 -0.14 5.04 -6.63
CA ARG A 43 0.11 4.72 -8.03
C ARG A 43 -0.60 5.69 -8.97
N SER A 44 -0.08 5.82 -10.18
CA SER A 44 -0.64 6.73 -11.19
C SER A 44 -1.96 6.25 -11.77
N GLN A 45 -2.26 4.96 -11.66
CA GLN A 45 -3.49 4.33 -12.12
C GLN A 45 -3.93 3.26 -11.09
N PRO A 46 -5.21 2.85 -11.10
CA PRO A 46 -5.77 1.85 -10.20
C PRO A 46 -5.33 0.43 -10.59
N SER A 47 -4.03 0.17 -10.53
CA SER A 47 -3.43 -1.12 -10.86
C SER A 47 -2.10 -1.27 -10.12
N ALA A 48 -1.82 -2.49 -9.65
CA ALA A 48 -0.57 -2.78 -8.96
C ALA A 48 0.65 -2.80 -9.88
N SER A 49 0.46 -2.83 -11.21
CA SER A 49 1.54 -2.67 -12.19
C SER A 49 1.77 -1.22 -12.62
N ALA A 50 0.92 -0.28 -12.19
CA ALA A 50 1.06 1.12 -12.54
C ALA A 50 2.25 1.76 -11.83
N ALA A 51 2.82 2.80 -12.44
CA ALA A 51 3.96 3.52 -11.87
C ALA A 51 3.65 4.09 -10.48
N THR A 52 4.60 3.97 -9.56
CA THR A 52 4.51 4.62 -8.25
C THR A 52 4.72 6.12 -8.40
N VAL A 53 3.77 6.90 -7.91
CA VAL A 53 3.85 8.36 -7.79
C VAL A 53 4.66 8.72 -6.54
N VAL A 54 4.32 8.12 -5.40
CA VAL A 54 4.99 8.35 -4.11
C VAL A 54 4.74 7.17 -3.16
N LEU A 55 5.65 6.96 -2.22
CA LEU A 55 5.43 6.09 -1.06
C LEU A 55 4.96 6.95 0.11
N LEU A 56 3.72 6.78 0.56
CA LEU A 56 3.22 7.46 1.76
C LEU A 56 3.51 6.62 3.02
N PRO A 57 4.12 7.20 4.07
CA PRO A 57 4.40 6.48 5.31
C PRO A 57 3.14 5.97 6.02
N TYR A 58 3.33 4.99 6.90
CA TYR A 58 2.29 4.55 7.83
C TYR A 58 1.72 5.72 8.65
N GLY A 59 0.41 5.68 8.92
CA GLY A 59 -0.31 6.68 9.69
C GLY A 59 -0.52 8.02 8.98
N THR A 60 -0.04 8.13 7.73
CA THR A 60 -0.33 9.28 6.88
C THR A 60 -1.83 9.38 6.68
N GLU A 61 -2.36 10.58 6.91
CA GLU A 61 -3.74 10.93 6.62
C GLU A 61 -3.90 11.21 5.12
N VAL A 62 -4.96 10.65 4.54
CA VAL A 62 -5.31 10.85 3.14
C VAL A 62 -6.80 11.18 3.00
N MET A 63 -7.11 12.04 2.06
CA MET A 63 -8.48 12.37 1.67
C MET A 63 -8.91 11.42 0.56
N VAL A 64 -10.03 10.72 0.75
CA VAL A 64 -10.60 9.84 -0.29
C VAL A 64 -11.45 10.67 -1.24
N LEU A 65 -11.13 10.59 -2.52
CA LEU A 65 -11.82 11.29 -3.61
C LEU A 65 -12.85 10.40 -4.29
N GLY A 66 -12.57 9.09 -4.33
CA GLY A 66 -13.45 8.09 -4.90
C GLY A 66 -12.86 6.69 -4.81
N GLU A 67 -13.67 5.69 -5.13
CA GLU A 67 -13.26 4.29 -5.21
C GLU A 67 -13.76 3.68 -6.52
N GLN A 68 -12.98 2.78 -7.09
CA GLN A 68 -13.45 1.94 -8.17
C GLN A 68 -14.52 0.94 -7.68
N PRO A 69 -15.54 0.68 -8.51
CA PRO A 69 -16.60 -0.27 -8.17
C PRO A 69 -16.13 -1.74 -8.24
N GLU A 70 -14.97 -2.03 -8.80
CA GLU A 70 -14.38 -3.36 -8.82
C GLU A 70 -13.56 -3.67 -7.55
N ILE A 71 -13.76 -4.87 -6.98
CA ILE A 71 -12.86 -5.41 -5.95
C ILE A 71 -11.69 -6.07 -6.67
N SER A 72 -10.48 -5.70 -6.29
CA SER A 72 -9.25 -6.34 -6.71
C SER A 72 -8.73 -7.25 -5.60
N ASN A 73 -8.17 -8.40 -5.98
CA ASN A 73 -7.38 -9.22 -5.07
C ASN A 73 -5.90 -8.96 -5.35
N TRP A 74 -5.15 -8.63 -4.31
CA TRP A 74 -3.71 -8.45 -4.38
C TRP A 74 -3.07 -9.19 -3.22
N GLN A 75 -2.30 -10.23 -3.53
CA GLN A 75 -1.59 -11.05 -2.53
C GLN A 75 -2.51 -11.59 -1.41
N GLY A 76 -3.72 -12.04 -1.78
CA GLY A 76 -4.69 -12.58 -0.82
C GLY A 76 -5.54 -11.53 -0.10
N LEU A 77 -5.21 -10.24 -0.24
CA LEU A 77 -6.01 -9.14 0.29
C LEU A 77 -7.03 -8.67 -0.74
N GLU A 78 -8.28 -8.50 -0.30
CA GLU A 78 -9.33 -7.91 -1.12
C GLU A 78 -9.47 -6.43 -0.81
N GLY A 79 -9.53 -5.60 -1.86
CA GLY A 79 -9.65 -4.16 -1.72
C GLY A 79 -10.06 -3.47 -3.02
N ARG A 80 -10.60 -2.26 -2.88
CA ARG A 80 -10.93 -1.39 -4.01
C ARG A 80 -9.77 -0.44 -4.26
N TRP A 81 -9.48 -0.15 -5.51
CA TRP A 81 -8.59 0.97 -5.81
C TRP A 81 -9.29 2.26 -5.42
N THR A 82 -8.62 3.03 -4.56
CA THR A 82 -9.15 4.24 -3.94
C THR A 82 -8.31 5.41 -4.41
N GLU A 83 -8.94 6.38 -5.05
CA GLU A 83 -8.27 7.63 -5.39
C GLU A 83 -8.15 8.49 -4.14
N VAL A 84 -6.93 8.93 -3.85
CA VAL A 84 -6.58 9.63 -2.63
C VAL A 84 -5.78 10.90 -2.91
N GLN A 85 -5.92 11.88 -2.03
CA GLN A 85 -5.13 13.10 -2.01
C GLN A 85 -4.41 13.28 -0.66
N SER A 86 -3.17 13.76 -0.70
CA SER A 86 -2.41 14.20 0.47
C SER A 86 -1.57 15.43 0.09
N GLY A 87 -1.94 16.61 0.61
CA GLY A 87 -1.41 17.88 0.12
C GLY A 87 -1.75 18.08 -1.36
N ASP A 88 -0.73 18.40 -2.18
CA ASP A 88 -0.87 18.59 -3.63
C ASP A 88 -0.77 17.28 -4.43
N MET A 89 -0.46 16.16 -3.77
CA MET A 89 -0.30 14.85 -4.43
C MET A 89 -1.64 14.13 -4.54
N ARG A 90 -1.91 13.58 -5.73
CA ARG A 90 -3.04 12.69 -6.02
C ARG A 90 -2.59 11.39 -6.66
N GLY A 91 -3.32 10.32 -6.39
CA GLY A 91 -3.16 9.04 -7.07
C GLY A 91 -3.99 7.93 -6.45
N TRP A 92 -3.65 6.69 -6.78
CA TRP A 92 -4.43 5.50 -6.44
C TRP A 92 -3.75 4.66 -5.37
N ALA A 93 -4.48 4.42 -4.27
CA ALA A 93 -4.11 3.53 -3.18
C ALA A 93 -4.89 2.22 -3.27
N PHE A 94 -4.27 1.10 -2.89
CA PHE A 94 -5.00 -0.14 -2.71
C PHE A 94 -5.75 -0.10 -1.38
N GLY A 95 -7.09 -0.09 -1.43
CA GLY A 95 -7.96 0.25 -0.30
C GLY A 95 -7.88 -0.71 0.89
N ALA A 96 -7.37 -1.94 0.70
CA ALA A 96 -7.12 -2.88 1.80
C ALA A 96 -6.11 -2.33 2.84
N PHE A 97 -5.31 -1.33 2.47
CA PHE A 97 -4.34 -0.67 3.33
C PHE A 97 -4.79 0.71 3.82
N LEU A 98 -6.09 1.02 3.75
CA LEU A 98 -6.68 2.24 4.27
C LEU A 98 -7.62 1.94 5.44
N ALA A 99 -7.52 2.71 6.53
CA ALA A 99 -8.41 2.61 7.68
C ALA A 99 -9.11 3.93 7.98
N LYS A 100 -10.32 3.88 8.56
CA LYS A 100 -11.06 5.08 8.97
C LYS A 100 -10.48 5.73 10.22
N GLU A 101 -9.94 4.92 11.12
CA GLU A 101 -9.37 5.40 12.38
C GLU A 101 -7.87 5.65 12.22
N LYS A 102 -7.38 6.73 12.83
CA LYS A 102 -5.96 7.03 12.85
C LYS A 102 -5.24 5.92 13.62
N PRO A 103 -4.25 5.25 13.02
CA PRO A 103 -3.46 4.33 13.79
C PRO A 103 -2.66 5.12 14.83
N THR A 104 -2.78 4.75 16.09
CA THR A 104 -2.17 5.48 17.20
C THR A 104 -0.67 5.22 17.36
N THR A 105 -0.14 4.25 16.63
CA THR A 105 1.27 3.97 16.29
C THR A 105 1.26 2.77 15.34
N PRO A 106 2.30 2.55 14.50
CA PRO A 106 2.44 1.26 13.85
C PRO A 106 2.33 0.18 14.91
N ASP A 107 1.38 -0.74 14.75
CA ASP A 107 1.19 -1.89 15.63
C ASP A 107 2.44 -2.80 15.69
N VAL A 108 3.58 -2.37 15.17
CA VAL A 108 4.84 -3.09 15.10
C VAL A 108 5.30 -3.50 16.51
N VAL A 109 5.26 -4.80 16.76
CA VAL A 109 5.83 -5.47 17.95
C VAL A 109 7.35 -5.57 17.81
N GLY A 110 7.82 -5.75 16.57
CA GLY A 110 9.24 -5.67 16.25
C GLY A 110 9.50 -5.83 14.76
N ILE A 111 10.66 -5.33 14.36
CA ILE A 111 11.24 -5.51 13.04
C ILE A 111 12.51 -6.32 13.24
N TRP A 112 12.62 -7.43 12.52
CA TRP A 112 13.82 -8.25 12.47
C TRP A 112 14.28 -8.33 11.03
N ALA A 113 15.58 -8.16 10.79
CA ALA A 113 16.16 -8.32 9.46
C ALA A 113 17.56 -8.93 9.58
N ASP A 114 18.21 -9.18 8.44
CA ASP A 114 19.57 -9.73 8.43
C ASP A 114 20.48 -8.99 9.43
N CYS A 115 21.13 -9.77 10.29
CA CYS A 115 22.08 -9.27 11.27
C CYS A 115 23.26 -8.55 10.62
N SER A 116 23.60 -8.91 9.38
CA SER A 116 24.61 -8.22 8.58
C SER A 116 23.96 -7.22 7.61
N PRO A 117 24.19 -5.90 7.77
CA PRO A 117 23.62 -4.89 6.86
C PRO A 117 24.28 -4.88 5.47
N GLU A 118 25.41 -5.58 5.28
CA GLU A 118 26.18 -5.59 4.02
C GLU A 118 25.68 -6.63 3.01
N ARG A 119 24.89 -7.60 3.47
CA ARG A 119 24.20 -8.54 2.59
C ARG A 119 22.92 -7.87 2.10
N ARG A 120 22.58 -8.06 0.81
CA ARG A 120 21.20 -7.79 0.35
C ARG A 120 20.28 -8.54 1.31
N ALA A 121 19.39 -7.83 2.00
CA ALA A 121 18.58 -8.41 3.08
C ALA A 121 17.93 -9.71 2.59
N TYR A 122 18.45 -10.86 3.07
CA TYR A 122 17.95 -12.17 2.65
C TYR A 122 16.52 -12.39 3.14
N ARG A 123 16.20 -11.83 4.31
CA ARG A 123 14.88 -11.85 4.91
C ARG A 123 14.67 -10.66 5.84
N ALA A 124 13.45 -10.11 5.88
CA ALA A 124 13.01 -9.15 6.89
C ALA A 124 11.59 -9.48 7.35
N ILE A 125 11.35 -9.43 8.66
CA ILE A 125 10.09 -9.76 9.31
C ILE A 125 9.63 -8.56 10.12
N THR A 126 8.37 -8.18 9.93
CA THR A 126 7.69 -7.24 10.81
C THR A 126 6.51 -7.96 11.45
N LEU A 127 6.46 -7.93 12.79
CA LEU A 127 5.35 -8.47 13.56
C LEU A 127 4.46 -7.33 14.04
N PHE A 128 3.14 -7.51 13.97
CA PHE A 128 2.15 -6.53 14.39
C PHE A 128 1.29 -7.03 15.55
N ARG A 129 0.93 -6.13 16.44
CA ARG A 129 -0.07 -6.36 17.48
C ARG A 129 -1.36 -6.83 16.83
N GLY A 130 -2.03 -7.76 17.52
CA GLY A 130 -3.18 -8.49 16.98
C GLY A 130 -2.80 -9.70 16.13
N GLY A 131 -1.51 -10.10 16.09
CA GLY A 131 -1.09 -11.37 15.50
C GLY A 131 -0.96 -11.33 13.98
N ARG A 132 -0.72 -10.16 13.37
CA ARG A 132 -0.47 -10.03 11.93
C ARG A 132 1.03 -9.97 11.66
N SER A 133 1.48 -10.40 10.50
CA SER A 133 2.89 -10.38 10.11
C SER A 133 3.09 -9.94 8.66
N GLN A 134 4.28 -9.45 8.37
CA GLN A 134 4.73 -9.10 7.03
C GLN A 134 6.18 -9.55 6.87
N VAL A 135 6.48 -10.29 5.80
CA VAL A 135 7.81 -10.85 5.55
C VAL A 135 8.27 -10.51 4.15
N HIS A 136 9.52 -10.07 4.01
CA HIS A 136 10.20 -9.87 2.75
C HIS A 136 11.28 -10.92 2.60
N HIS A 137 11.34 -11.56 1.43
CA HIS A 137 12.35 -12.57 1.08
C HIS A 137 13.19 -12.06 -0.08
N ALA A 138 14.51 -12.30 -0.03
CA ALA A 138 15.39 -12.00 -1.16
C ALA A 138 14.94 -12.77 -2.41
N GLY A 139 14.79 -12.04 -3.51
CA GLY A 139 14.31 -12.58 -4.78
C GLY A 139 12.79 -12.46 -4.97
N MET A 140 12.04 -11.98 -3.96
CA MET A 140 10.66 -11.53 -4.14
C MET A 140 10.64 -10.00 -4.30
N GLU A 141 9.94 -9.49 -5.31
CA GLU A 141 9.76 -8.04 -5.48
C GLU A 141 8.82 -7.45 -4.42
N ASP A 142 8.03 -8.29 -3.75
CA ASP A 142 6.95 -7.92 -2.84
C ASP A 142 7.09 -8.53 -1.43
N PHE A 143 6.18 -8.14 -0.53
CA PHE A 143 6.04 -8.69 0.82
C PHE A 143 4.99 -9.82 0.84
N LEU A 144 5.24 -10.85 1.65
CA LEU A 144 4.23 -11.81 2.05
C LEU A 144 3.53 -11.30 3.32
N TYR A 145 2.20 -11.24 3.28
CA TYR A 145 1.38 -10.91 4.45
C TYR A 145 0.83 -12.20 5.06
N GLY A 146 0.73 -12.21 6.39
CA GLY A 146 0.24 -13.37 7.11
C GLY A 146 -0.17 -13.06 8.53
N ASN A 147 -0.31 -14.11 9.31
CA ASN A 147 -0.54 -14.03 10.74
C ASN A 147 0.64 -14.64 11.50
N TYR A 148 0.77 -14.32 12.78
CA TYR A 148 1.69 -15.02 13.66
C TYR A 148 1.06 -15.31 15.01
N VAL A 149 1.58 -16.35 15.65
CA VAL A 149 1.32 -16.68 17.04
C VAL A 149 2.66 -16.75 17.77
N GLN A 150 2.75 -16.07 18.92
CA GLN A 150 3.89 -16.20 19.81
C GLN A 150 3.50 -16.99 21.06
N SER A 151 4.27 -18.04 21.37
CA SER A 151 4.11 -18.86 22.57
C SER A 151 5.48 -19.07 23.21
N GLY A 152 5.71 -18.43 24.35
CA GLY A 152 7.04 -18.38 24.97
C GLY A 152 8.06 -17.75 24.01
N ASN A 153 9.15 -18.48 23.75
CA ASN A 153 10.18 -18.08 22.78
C ASN A 153 9.89 -18.56 21.35
N THR A 154 8.76 -19.20 21.07
CA THR A 154 8.42 -19.60 19.71
C THR A 154 7.55 -18.55 19.05
N VAL A 155 7.91 -18.12 17.84
CA VAL A 155 7.09 -17.29 16.95
C VAL A 155 6.77 -18.11 15.71
N GLN A 156 5.50 -18.42 15.48
CA GLN A 156 5.05 -19.15 14.29
C GLN A 156 4.36 -18.19 13.34
N LEU A 157 4.78 -18.18 12.08
CA LEU A 157 4.22 -17.39 10.99
C LEU A 157 3.36 -18.28 10.10
N PHE A 158 2.19 -17.80 9.69
CA PHE A 158 1.22 -18.53 8.88
C PHE A 158 0.94 -17.75 7.59
N TYR A 159 1.04 -18.44 6.45
CA TYR A 159 0.77 -17.91 5.10
C TYR A 159 -0.16 -18.86 4.35
N ASP A 160 -1.00 -18.33 3.45
CA ASP A 160 -2.03 -19.14 2.78
C ASP A 160 -1.47 -20.25 1.87
N ASN A 161 -0.23 -20.10 1.37
CA ASN A 161 0.38 -20.99 0.37
C ASN A 161 1.64 -21.72 0.86
N ALA A 162 1.99 -21.62 2.14
CA ALA A 162 3.16 -22.27 2.72
C ALA A 162 2.83 -22.87 4.09
N GLY A 163 3.58 -23.92 4.48
CA GLY A 163 3.56 -24.39 5.86
C GLY A 163 4.01 -23.29 6.82
N PRO A 164 3.69 -23.39 8.12
CA PRO A 164 4.07 -22.36 9.06
C PRO A 164 5.60 -22.29 9.22
N GLU A 165 6.15 -21.08 9.16
CA GLU A 165 7.56 -20.85 9.50
C GLU A 165 7.69 -20.68 11.02
N VAL A 166 8.61 -21.41 11.63
CA VAL A 166 8.77 -21.42 13.09
C VAL A 166 10.11 -20.82 13.48
N TYR A 167 10.05 -19.66 14.13
CA TYR A 167 11.19 -18.94 14.67
C TYR A 167 11.30 -19.16 16.17
N THR A 168 12.53 -19.17 16.65
CA THR A 168 12.89 -19.13 18.07
C THR A 168 13.46 -17.76 18.40
N LEU A 169 12.78 -17.03 19.28
CA LEU A 169 13.27 -15.82 19.92
C LEU A 169 14.41 -16.21 20.88
N GLN A 170 15.59 -15.67 20.63
CA GLN A 170 16.77 -15.87 21.45
C GLN A 170 16.80 -14.87 22.62
N VAL A 171 17.66 -15.14 23.60
CA VAL A 171 17.78 -14.30 24.81
C VAL A 171 18.29 -12.88 24.49
N ASP A 172 19.12 -12.74 23.47
CA ASP A 172 19.61 -11.47 22.92
C ASP A 172 18.57 -10.74 22.05
N GLY A 173 17.39 -11.33 21.84
CA GLY A 173 16.29 -10.75 21.08
C GLY A 173 16.33 -11.04 19.58
N GLU A 174 17.24 -11.90 19.13
CA GLU A 174 17.26 -12.39 17.74
C GLU A 174 16.11 -13.36 17.47
N LEU A 175 15.58 -13.37 16.24
CA LEU A 175 14.66 -14.41 15.78
C LEU A 175 15.40 -15.36 14.87
N CYS A 176 15.51 -16.62 15.25
CA CYS A 176 16.24 -17.61 14.47
C CYS A 176 15.36 -18.76 13.98
N ILE A 177 15.66 -19.26 12.79
CA ILE A 177 14.99 -20.39 12.14
C ILE A 177 16.02 -21.43 11.71
N ASP A 178 15.65 -22.71 11.81
CA ASP A 178 16.46 -23.82 11.29
C ASP A 178 15.98 -24.20 9.89
N GLU A 179 16.80 -23.87 8.89
CA GLU A 179 16.60 -24.20 7.47
C GLU A 179 17.65 -25.21 6.99
N SER A 180 18.11 -26.10 7.88
CA SER A 180 19.01 -27.19 7.53
C SER A 180 18.46 -28.11 6.44
N SER A 181 17.14 -28.32 6.39
CA SER A 181 16.46 -29.08 5.34
C SER A 181 16.56 -28.44 3.95
N GLU A 182 16.79 -27.13 3.88
CA GLU A 182 16.93 -26.37 2.64
C GLU A 182 18.41 -26.10 2.28
N GLY A 183 19.34 -26.63 3.08
CA GLY A 183 20.78 -26.45 2.88
C GLY A 183 21.31 -25.07 3.29
N MET A 184 20.48 -24.21 3.89
CA MET A 184 20.88 -22.88 4.35
C MET A 184 21.35 -22.85 5.81
N GLY A 185 21.04 -23.89 6.59
CA GLY A 185 21.47 -24.02 7.99
C GLY A 185 20.66 -23.12 8.93
N TYR A 186 21.30 -22.63 10.00
CA TYR A 186 20.63 -21.80 11.00
C TYR A 186 20.73 -20.31 10.61
N ILE A 187 19.58 -19.64 10.47
CA ILE A 187 19.51 -18.23 10.10
C ILE A 187 18.95 -17.44 11.28
N CYS A 188 19.65 -16.38 11.69
CA CYS A 188 19.20 -15.45 12.72
C CYS A 188 18.97 -14.06 12.14
N LEU A 189 17.86 -13.45 12.56
CA LEU A 189 17.48 -12.08 12.24
C LEU A 189 17.59 -11.23 13.49
N CYS A 190 18.23 -10.07 13.34
CA CYS A 190 18.46 -9.14 14.41
C CYS A 190 17.37 -8.08 14.44
N ARG A 191 16.99 -7.68 15.65
CA ARG A 191 16.04 -6.58 15.85
C ARG A 191 16.62 -5.27 15.28
N LYS A 192 15.81 -4.52 14.54
CA LYS A 192 16.16 -3.21 13.96
C LYS A 192 15.49 -2.07 14.70
#